data_AF-A0A318SFQ7-F1
#
_entry.id   AF-A0A318SFQ7-F1
#
_cell.length_a   1.000
_cell.length_b   1.000
_cell.length_c   1.000
_cell.angle_alpha   90.00
_cell.angle_beta   90.00
_cell.angle_gamma   90.00
#
_symmetry.space_group_name_H-M   'P 1'
#
loop_
_entity.id
_entity.type
_entity.pdbx_description
1 polymer ?
#
loop_
_entity_poly.entity_id
_entity_poly.type
_entity_poly.pdbx_seq_one_letter_code
_entity_poly.pdbx_strand_id
1 'polypeptide(L)'
;MSAVCPNTPPHDDAPPADTPTPFLHRHGPLLASMAIIATVVVWGLAAPAALDRFFGGALASITRNFGWLYLWVVLGLVLLALFLAASRYGDLKLGDEDDEPEFSVGAWSRCCSPRAWASGWCSGVWPNRSRTT
;
A
#
# COMPACT_ATOMS: atom_id res chain seq x y z
N MET A 1 -29.12 -23.87 35.00
CA MET A 1 -28.85 -22.71 34.13
C MET A 1 -27.39 -22.69 33.77
N SER A 2 -27.03 -23.39 32.70
CA SER A 2 -25.75 -23.27 31.99
C SER A 2 -25.99 -23.67 30.54
N ALA A 3 -25.46 -22.85 29.63
CA ALA A 3 -25.03 -23.17 28.28
C ALA A 3 -26.04 -23.69 27.23
N VAL A 4 -25.95 -23.08 26.05
CA VAL A 4 -25.73 -23.72 24.73
C VAL A 4 -26.44 -22.84 23.69
N CYS A 5 -25.66 -22.03 22.97
CA CYS A 5 -26.11 -21.43 21.71
C CYS A 5 -26.22 -22.55 20.67
N PRO A 6 -27.29 -22.60 19.85
CA PRO A 6 -27.43 -23.64 18.84
C PRO A 6 -26.47 -23.38 17.68
N ASN A 7 -25.66 -24.40 17.34
CA ASN A 7 -24.83 -24.51 16.13
C ASN A 7 -23.62 -23.57 15.98
N THR A 8 -22.56 -23.83 16.74
CA THR A 8 -21.20 -23.52 16.28
C THR A 8 -20.63 -24.78 15.60
N PRO A 9 -20.22 -24.75 14.32
CA PRO A 9 -19.46 -25.85 13.74
C PRO A 9 -18.17 -26.07 14.53
N PRO A 10 -17.62 -27.30 14.60
CA PRO A 10 -16.30 -27.53 15.18
C PRO A 10 -15.27 -26.83 14.29
N HIS A 11 -14.84 -25.63 14.68
CA HIS A 11 -13.71 -24.97 14.03
C HIS A 11 -12.44 -25.50 14.68
N ASP A 12 -12.03 -26.69 14.22
CA ASP A 12 -10.70 -27.26 14.40
C ASP A 12 -9.62 -26.48 13.60
N ASP A 13 -9.72 -25.14 13.52
CA ASP A 13 -8.76 -24.27 12.81
C ASP A 13 -8.39 -23.02 13.63
N ALA A 14 -8.27 -23.11 14.96
CA ALA A 14 -7.53 -22.08 15.69
C ALA A 14 -6.04 -22.23 15.36
N PRO A 15 -5.41 -21.29 14.61
CA PRO A 15 -3.96 -21.33 14.42
C PRO A 15 -3.32 -21.17 15.81
N PRO A 16 -2.24 -21.91 16.15
CA PRO A 16 -1.58 -21.74 17.44
C PRO A 16 -1.16 -20.27 17.62
N ALA A 17 -1.59 -19.65 18.72
CA ALA A 17 -1.46 -18.23 19.04
C ALA A 17 -0.01 -17.77 19.36
N ASP A 18 0.99 -18.53 18.93
CA ASP A 18 2.38 -18.42 19.35
C ASP A 18 3.31 -19.18 18.41
N THR A 19 3.19 -18.93 17.10
CA THR A 19 4.36 -19.12 16.22
C THR A 19 5.24 -17.87 16.31
N PRO A 20 6.37 -17.88 17.04
CA PRO A 20 7.37 -16.85 16.88
C PRO A 20 7.88 -16.94 15.44
N THR A 21 7.38 -16.05 14.57
CA THR A 21 7.91 -15.92 13.22
C THR A 21 9.41 -15.64 13.36
N PRO A 22 10.29 -16.49 12.82
CA PRO A 22 11.72 -16.25 12.95
C PRO A 22 12.06 -14.95 12.22
N PHE A 23 12.35 -13.90 13.00
CA PHE A 23 12.81 -12.59 12.49
C PHE A 23 14.03 -12.72 11.56
N LEU A 24 14.74 -13.86 11.64
CA LEU A 24 16.00 -14.16 10.97
C LEU A 24 15.91 -14.24 9.44
N HIS A 25 14.75 -14.54 8.86
CA HIS A 25 14.60 -14.67 7.40
C HIS A 25 14.26 -13.34 6.69
N ARG A 26 14.06 -12.24 7.45
CA ARG A 26 13.53 -10.98 6.91
C ARG A 26 14.59 -9.97 6.48
N HIS A 27 15.85 -10.11 6.91
CA HIS A 27 16.88 -9.08 6.64
C HIS A 27 17.56 -9.21 5.28
N GLY A 28 17.40 -10.33 4.56
CA GLY A 28 17.92 -10.50 3.20
C GLY A 28 17.54 -9.36 2.26
N PRO A 29 16.24 -9.04 2.09
CA PRO A 29 15.83 -7.91 1.25
C PRO A 29 16.28 -6.55 1.80
N LEU A 30 16.38 -6.38 3.12
CA LEU A 30 16.82 -5.11 3.71
C LEU A 30 18.29 -4.81 3.39
N LEU A 31 19.17 -5.81 3.47
CA LEU A 31 20.57 -5.67 3.08
C LEU A 31 20.72 -5.44 1.58
N ALA A 32 19.91 -6.12 0.76
CA ALA A 32 19.89 -5.89 -0.68
C ALA A 32 19.47 -4.45 -1.02
N SER A 33 18.38 -3.95 -0.43
CA SER A 33 17.93 -2.57 -0.60
C SER A 33 18.99 -1.56 -0.11
N MET A 34 19.61 -1.80 1.05
CA MET A 34 20.65 -0.93 1.60
C MET A 34 21.90 -0.89 0.70
N ALA A 35 22.34 -2.03 0.17
CA ALA A 35 23.49 -2.13 -0.72
C ALA A 35 23.25 -1.43 -2.06
N ILE A 36 22.05 -1.59 -2.64
CA ILE A 36 21.66 -0.91 -3.88
C ILE A 36 21.69 0.61 -3.68
N ILE A 37 21.06 1.10 -2.61
CA ILE A 37 21.02 2.54 -2.30
C ILE A 37 22.45 3.08 -2.10
N ALA A 38 23.27 2.41 -1.28
CA ALA A 38 24.64 2.82 -1.03
C ALA A 38 25.47 2.90 -2.33
N THR A 39 25.30 1.93 -3.23
CA THR A 39 26.00 1.91 -4.52
C THR A 39 25.60 3.10 -5.41
N VAL A 40 24.30 3.38 -5.50
CA VAL A 40 23.78 4.51 -6.28
C VAL A 40 24.26 5.85 -5.69
N VAL A 41 24.28 5.99 -4.37
CA VAL A 41 24.79 7.20 -3.69
C VAL A 41 26.28 7.41 -3.95
N VAL A 42 27.10 6.37 -3.81
CA VAL A 42 28.54 6.45 -4.10
C VAL A 42 28.80 6.82 -5.56
N TRP A 43 28.05 6.23 -6.49
CA TRP A 43 28.16 6.57 -7.90
C TRP A 43 27.75 8.02 -8.20
N GLY A 44 26.65 8.50 -7.58
CA GLY A 44 26.20 9.88 -7.71
C GLY A 44 27.17 10.92 -7.14
N LEU A 45 27.88 10.59 -6.06
CA LEU A 45 28.92 11.45 -5.49
C LEU A 45 30.20 11.46 -6.33
N ALA A 46 30.58 10.32 -6.92
CA ALA A 46 31.80 10.21 -7.73
C ALA A 46 31.65 10.85 -9.11
N ALA A 47 30.49 10.73 -9.75
CA ALA A 47 30.28 11.19 -11.12
C ALA A 47 28.81 11.61 -11.39
N PRO A 48 28.36 12.77 -10.88
CA PRO A 48 26.98 13.24 -11.06
C PRO A 48 26.63 13.44 -12.54
N ALA A 49 27.55 13.98 -13.35
CA ALA A 49 27.32 14.22 -14.77
C ALA A 49 27.14 12.93 -15.61
N ALA A 50 27.76 11.81 -15.20
CA ALA A 50 27.57 10.52 -15.88
C ALA A 50 26.20 9.92 -15.51
N LEU A 51 25.82 10.05 -14.24
CA LEU A 51 24.53 9.63 -13.72
C LEU A 51 23.39 10.40 -14.41
N ASP A 52 23.49 11.72 -14.50
CA ASP A 52 22.49 12.57 -15.18
C ASP A 52 22.32 12.21 -16.65
N ARG A 53 23.41 11.98 -17.38
CA ARG A 53 23.34 11.56 -18.79
C ARG A 53 22.70 10.20 -18.95
N PHE A 54 23.00 9.25 -18.06
CA PHE A 54 22.41 7.93 -18.07
C PHE A 54 20.91 7.97 -17.79
N PHE A 55 20.49 8.62 -16.70
CA PHE A 55 19.07 8.76 -16.35
C PHE A 55 18.31 9.59 -17.38
N GLY A 56 18.88 10.70 -17.86
CA GLY A 56 18.27 11.52 -18.90
C GLY A 56 18.10 10.77 -20.23
N GLY A 57 19.11 10.01 -20.64
CA GLY A 57 19.06 9.15 -21.83
C GLY A 57 18.05 8.01 -21.70
N ALA A 58 18.02 7.34 -20.54
CA ALA A 58 17.04 6.29 -20.24
C ALA A 58 15.61 6.84 -20.24
N LEU A 59 15.38 7.98 -19.58
CA LEU A 59 14.08 8.66 -19.55
C LEU A 59 13.64 9.04 -20.97
N ALA A 60 14.51 9.66 -21.76
CA ALA A 60 14.20 10.04 -23.13
C ALA A 60 13.87 8.83 -24.03
N SER A 61 14.60 7.73 -23.87
CA SER A 61 14.36 6.48 -24.60
C SER A 61 13.01 5.85 -24.23
N ILE A 62 12.72 5.76 -22.93
CA ILE A 62 11.44 5.24 -22.43
C ILE A 62 10.29 6.14 -22.90
N THR A 63 10.36 7.45 -22.72
CA THR A 63 9.28 8.35 -23.16
C THR A 63 9.06 8.30 -24.68
N ARG A 64 10.13 8.17 -25.48
CA ARG A 64 10.02 8.09 -26.95
C ARG A 64 9.39 6.76 -27.42
N ASN A 65 9.79 5.63 -26.84
CA ASN A 65 9.32 4.30 -27.28
C ASN A 65 8.04 3.83 -26.54
N PHE A 66 7.89 4.17 -25.26
CA PHE A 66 6.76 3.80 -24.41
C PHE A 66 5.72 4.92 -24.24
N GLY A 67 5.93 6.12 -24.78
CA GLY A 67 4.97 7.22 -24.65
C GLY A 67 3.58 6.89 -25.20
N TRP A 68 3.52 6.24 -26.37
CA TRP A 68 2.24 5.80 -26.96
C TRP A 68 1.55 4.71 -26.11
N LEU A 69 2.31 3.71 -25.64
CA LEU A 69 1.80 2.63 -24.77
C LEU A 69 1.30 3.22 -23.45
N TYR A 70 2.03 4.17 -22.86
CA TYR A 70 1.64 4.86 -21.63
C TYR A 70 0.28 5.57 -21.80
N LEU A 71 0.08 6.30 -22.90
CA LEU A 71 -1.21 6.95 -23.18
C LEU A 71 -2.35 5.94 -23.27
N TRP A 72 -2.14 4.80 -23.95
CA TRP A 72 -3.16 3.74 -24.04
C TRP A 72 -3.44 3.07 -22.69
N VAL A 73 -2.41 2.83 -21.88
CA VAL A 73 -2.56 2.21 -20.56
C VAL A 73 -3.30 3.14 -19.60
N VAL A 74 -2.92 4.41 -19.51
CA VAL A 74 -3.59 5.38 -18.64
C VAL A 74 -5.03 5.59 -19.08
N LEU A 75 -5.27 5.76 -20.39
CA LEU A 75 -6.62 5.84 -20.93
C LEU A 75 -7.43 4.58 -20.60
N GLY A 76 -6.86 3.40 -20.81
CA GLY A 76 -7.48 2.12 -20.49
C GLY A 76 -7.81 1.99 -19.01
N LEU A 77 -6.93 2.43 -18.11
CA LEU A 77 -7.14 2.39 -16.67
C LEU A 77 -8.24 3.38 -16.22
N VAL A 78 -8.29 4.56 -16.83
CA VAL A 78 -9.35 5.55 -16.59
C VAL A 78 -10.69 5.06 -17.11
N LEU A 79 -10.73 4.50 -18.32
CA LEU A 79 -11.94 3.89 -18.88
C LEU A 79 -12.39 2.69 -18.05
N LEU A 80 -11.46 1.86 -17.57
CA LEU A 80 -11.74 0.76 -16.67
C LEU A 80 -12.32 1.27 -15.34
N ALA A 81 -11.72 2.30 -14.74
CA ALA A 81 -12.22 2.90 -13.50
C ALA A 81 -13.62 3.50 -13.69
N LEU A 82 -13.86 4.20 -14.80
CA LEU A 82 -15.17 4.74 -15.15
C LEU A 82 -16.18 3.62 -15.41
N PHE A 83 -15.75 2.55 -16.08
CA PHE A 83 -16.56 1.36 -16.28
C PHE A 83 -16.89 0.69 -14.96
N LEU A 84 -15.95 0.53 -14.03
CA LEU A 84 -16.19 -0.01 -12.69
C LEU A 84 -17.16 0.86 -11.89
N ALA A 85 -17.02 2.19 -11.99
CA ALA A 85 -17.89 3.15 -11.32
C ALA A 85 -19.31 3.18 -11.90
N ALA A 86 -19.46 3.04 -13.22
CA ALA A 86 -20.76 2.98 -13.89
C ALA A 86 -21.36 1.57 -13.90
N SER A 87 -20.55 0.54 -13.64
CA SER A 87 -20.96 -0.86 -13.61
C SER A 87 -21.46 -1.24 -12.23
N ARG A 88 -22.27 -2.30 -12.20
CA ARG A 88 -22.85 -2.90 -11.00
C ARG A 88 -21.81 -3.37 -9.96
N TYR A 89 -20.53 -3.48 -10.34
CA TYR A 89 -19.41 -3.78 -9.44
C TYR A 89 -19.01 -2.62 -8.52
N GLY A 90 -19.43 -1.38 -8.80
CA GLY A 90 -19.20 -0.24 -7.90
C GLY A 90 -20.07 -0.27 -6.63
N ASP A 91 -21.14 -1.07 -6.63
CA ASP A 91 -22.06 -1.24 -5.50
C ASP A 91 -21.67 -2.41 -4.58
N LEU A 92 -20.58 -3.14 -4.91
CA LEU A 92 -20.12 -4.25 -4.08
C LEU A 92 -19.54 -3.71 -2.76
N LYS A 93 -20.32 -3.85 -1.69
CA LYS A 93 -19.89 -3.68 -0.32
C LYS A 93 -18.74 -4.66 -0.03
N LEU A 94 -17.57 -4.14 0.34
CA LEU A 94 -16.37 -4.92 0.70
C LEU A 94 -16.48 -5.47 2.13
N GLY A 95 -17.62 -6.12 2.45
CA GLY A 95 -18.01 -6.62 3.76
C GLY A 95 -19.36 -7.36 3.69
N ASP A 96 -19.81 -7.94 4.80
CA ASP A 96 -21.10 -8.64 4.87
C ASP A 96 -22.27 -7.66 4.61
N GLU A 97 -23.40 -8.14 4.08
CA GLU A 97 -24.51 -7.27 3.64
C GLU A 97 -25.07 -6.43 4.81
N ASP A 98 -24.94 -6.93 6.04
CA ASP A 98 -25.38 -6.32 7.30
C ASP A 98 -24.27 -5.58 8.10
N ASP A 99 -23.05 -5.43 7.56
CA ASP A 99 -21.93 -4.81 8.28
C ASP A 99 -21.98 -3.26 8.20
N GLU A 100 -22.33 -2.60 9.32
CA GLU A 100 -22.33 -1.13 9.45
C GLU A 100 -20.89 -0.61 9.27
N PRO A 101 -20.61 0.40 8.41
CA PRO A 101 -19.25 0.82 8.11
C PRO A 101 -18.46 1.21 9.38
N GLU A 102 -17.42 0.43 9.70
CA GLU A 102 -16.52 0.61 10.86
C GLU A 102 -15.78 1.97 10.87
N PHE A 103 -15.81 2.69 9.73
CA PHE A 103 -15.36 4.07 9.63
C PHE A 103 -16.48 4.98 9.11
N SER A 104 -16.95 5.90 9.94
CA SER A 104 -17.85 6.96 9.49
C SER A 104 -17.23 7.73 8.31
N VAL A 105 -18.03 8.07 7.29
CA VAL A 105 -17.61 8.87 6.12
C VAL A 105 -16.94 10.21 6.49
N GLY A 106 -17.21 10.71 7.70
CA GLY A 106 -16.56 11.90 8.28
C GLY A 106 -15.13 11.68 8.80
N ALA A 107 -14.75 10.45 9.18
CA ALA A 107 -13.39 10.10 9.59
C ALA A 107 -12.49 9.80 8.37
N TRP A 108 -13.03 9.10 7.37
CA TRP A 108 -12.31 8.83 6.12
C TRP A 108 -11.97 10.11 5.34
N SER A 109 -12.91 11.05 5.24
CA SER A 109 -12.68 12.34 4.60
C SER A 109 -11.66 13.23 5.34
N ARG A 110 -11.45 13.05 6.65
CA ARG A 110 -10.36 13.70 7.39
C ARG A 110 -9.00 13.07 7.12
N CYS A 111 -8.94 11.75 6.95
CA CYS A 111 -7.70 11.04 6.63
C CYS A 111 -7.24 11.31 5.19
N CYS A 112 -8.15 11.20 4.21
CA CYS A 112 -7.85 11.34 2.79
C CYS A 112 -7.94 12.79 2.27
N SER A 113 -8.12 13.78 3.16
CA SER A 113 -8.14 15.19 2.77
C SER A 113 -6.77 15.63 2.25
N PRO A 114 -6.68 16.26 1.06
CA PRO A 114 -5.43 16.84 0.55
C PRO A 114 -4.76 17.79 1.54
N ARG A 115 -5.55 18.39 2.45
CA ARG A 115 -5.09 19.34 3.47
C ARG A 115 -4.38 18.68 4.65
N ALA A 116 -4.69 17.41 4.94
CA ALA A 116 -4.04 16.64 6.01
C ALA A 116 -2.69 16.06 5.57
N TRP A 117 -2.55 15.73 4.28
CA TRP A 117 -1.30 15.23 3.69
C TRP A 117 -0.22 16.32 3.61
N ALA A 118 -0.61 17.55 3.26
CA ALA A 118 0.32 18.69 3.12
C ALA A 118 0.83 19.26 4.46
N SER A 119 0.15 19.02 5.58
CA SER A 119 0.46 19.63 6.87
C SER A 119 1.33 18.76 7.78
N GLY A 120 1.78 17.58 7.34
CA GLY A 120 2.60 16.67 8.15
C GLY A 120 1.84 16.01 9.32
N TRP A 121 0.52 16.15 9.38
CA TRP A 121 -0.32 15.64 10.48
C TRP A 121 -0.42 14.11 10.55
N CYS A 122 0.15 13.38 9.58
CA CYS A 122 0.23 11.91 9.60
C CYS A 122 1.06 11.38 10.79
N SER A 123 1.93 12.20 11.39
CA SER A 123 2.65 11.84 12.63
C SER A 123 1.85 12.13 13.91
N GLY A 124 0.76 12.90 13.85
CA GLY A 124 0.00 13.36 15.02
C GLY A 124 -1.18 12.48 15.42
N VAL A 125 -1.73 11.69 14.48
CA VAL A 125 -2.94 10.88 14.70
C VAL A 125 -2.64 9.41 14.99
N TRP A 126 -1.38 8.98 14.94
CA TRP A 126 -1.02 7.62 15.31
C TRP A 126 -0.96 7.54 16.84
N PRO A 127 -1.87 6.78 17.49
CA PRO A 127 -1.76 6.52 18.91
C PRO A 127 -0.50 5.68 19.09
N ASN A 128 0.52 6.25 19.72
CA ASN A 128 1.71 5.53 20.15
C ASN A 128 1.29 4.40 21.13
N ARG A 129 0.97 3.22 20.60
CA ARG A 129 0.72 1.99 21.36
C ARG A 129 2.04 1.36 21.79
N SER A 130 2.89 2.13 22.48
CA SER A 130 4.10 1.62 23.14
C SER A 130 4.15 1.97 24.63
N ARG A 131 3.01 2.34 25.23
CA ARG A 131 2.95 2.73 26.64
C ARG A 131 1.75 2.14 27.37
N THR A 132 1.58 0.84 27.28
CA THR A 132 0.75 0.06 28.21
C THR A 132 1.35 -1.34 28.34
N THR A 133 2.29 -1.46 29.28
CA THR A 133 2.49 -2.55 30.26
C THR A 133 3.99 -2.67 30.53
#